data_AF-A0A091HJA6-F1
#
_entry.id   AF-A0A091HJA6-F1
#
_cell.length_a   1.000
_cell.length_b   1.000
_cell.length_c   1.000
_cell.angle_alpha   90.00
_cell.angle_beta   90.00
_cell.angle_gamma   90.00
#
_symmetry.space_group_name_H-M   'P 1'
#
loop_
_entity.id
_entity.type
_entity.pdbx_description
1 polymer ?
#
loop_
_entity_poly.entity_id
_entity_poly.type
_entity_poly.pdbx_seq_one_letter_code
_entity_poly.pdbx_strand_id
1 'polypeptide(L)'
;FSETFTLLGNAFGAPCVFPFMYNKQWYAECTGAGRADGWLWCATTADYDTDQRYGFCPSKDRDTTWTTDLLTNVHYQINSESALTWHQARKSCQQQNAELLSITDIHEQTYLKELTEDTDSALWIGLNRLDLRSGWEWIGGSPFQYLNWAPGSPSPESGKLCAVLNPETKAKWQNWECDQKLGYICKKRNFTLVPSGDIGPVTCPDGWVLYIDRCYKIFRETKGWEEALTTCQKEGSHLASIRSLEEHSFIVSRLGYILCFLVLEPTDKLWIGLNDHKVHMYFEWSDGTPVTYTKWHLGEPSTTNNRPEDCVLIKGQDGYWADYVCEKKAGYICKRKPISQIAAEKEISDAGCKKGWRRYGTYCYFIGRVPATFSEAITTCEGENGYLATVESSYEQAYLTSLIGLRPEKYFWLGLSDVEDQGTFRWANGEAVSFTHWDAAMPGSNPGCVALRTGTAAGLWNVLDCETKQKYICKQWANIATTPSVATTALVPTCPEGWVSNDRSSSCFKCFHRSNTKKKSWFEARDFCRQIGGDLVTISNKEEMPLLKTAMSATQCAFQRVWLGIFSLNPDEGFAWSDGSPVSIIIFH
;
A
#
# COMPACT_ATOMS: atom_id res chain seq x y z
N PHE A 1 22.00 5.31 7.65
CA PHE A 1 22.84 5.95 6.61
C PHE A 1 21.93 6.23 5.42
N SER A 2 21.81 7.48 4.96
CA SER A 2 21.05 7.80 3.73
C SER A 2 22.06 8.02 2.62
N GLU A 3 22.00 7.20 1.58
CA GLU A 3 22.80 7.39 0.37
C GLU A 3 22.36 8.67 -0.34
N THR A 4 23.32 9.46 -0.83
CA THR A 4 23.05 10.63 -1.66
C THR A 4 23.33 10.27 -3.11
N PHE A 5 22.30 10.25 -3.96
CA PHE A 5 22.44 9.95 -5.38
C PHE A 5 22.88 11.19 -6.15
N THR A 6 23.82 11.02 -7.08
CA THR A 6 24.32 12.12 -7.89
C THR A 6 23.43 12.40 -9.10
N LEU A 7 23.54 13.62 -9.62
CA LEU A 7 22.92 14.09 -10.85
C LEU A 7 24.02 14.39 -11.88
N LEU A 8 23.76 14.13 -13.16
CA LEU A 8 24.70 14.35 -14.26
C LEU A 8 26.09 13.70 -13.95
N GLY A 9 27.18 14.30 -14.44
CA GLY A 9 28.54 13.81 -14.21
C GLY A 9 28.89 12.60 -15.07
N ASN A 10 29.92 11.85 -14.67
CA ASN A 10 30.43 10.68 -15.40
C ASN A 10 30.25 9.35 -14.64
N ALA A 11 29.45 9.39 -13.58
CA ALA A 11 29.17 8.26 -12.71
C ALA A 11 27.73 7.72 -12.85
N PHE A 12 26.98 8.19 -13.85
CA PHE A 12 25.64 7.68 -14.20
C PHE A 12 24.66 7.67 -13.01
N GLY A 13 24.73 8.69 -12.15
CA GLY A 13 23.88 8.82 -10.97
C GLY A 13 24.27 7.96 -9.76
N ALA A 14 25.44 7.32 -9.78
CA ALA A 14 25.93 6.52 -8.65
C ALA A 14 25.94 7.34 -7.33
N PRO A 15 25.72 6.68 -6.17
CA PRO A 15 25.69 7.37 -4.89
C PRO A 15 27.07 7.91 -4.50
N CYS A 16 27.08 9.01 -3.74
CA CYS A 16 28.28 9.57 -3.15
C CYS A 16 28.94 8.58 -2.19
N VAL A 17 30.26 8.50 -2.22
CA VAL A 17 31.06 7.76 -1.24
C VAL A 17 31.68 8.76 -0.28
N PHE A 18 31.31 8.68 1.00
CA PHE A 18 31.86 9.55 2.04
C PHE A 18 32.63 8.74 3.09
N PRO A 19 33.81 9.23 3.55
CA PRO A 19 34.55 10.34 2.96
C PRO A 19 35.25 9.93 1.65
N PHE A 20 35.53 10.90 0.76
CA PHE A 20 36.34 10.69 -0.44
C PHE A 20 37.56 11.60 -0.49
N MET A 21 38.61 11.17 -1.19
CA MET A 21 39.84 11.94 -1.38
C MET A 21 39.81 12.72 -2.70
N TYR A 22 40.04 14.03 -2.64
CA TYR A 22 40.28 14.92 -3.78
C TYR A 22 41.43 15.88 -3.48
N ASN A 23 42.39 15.98 -4.39
CA ASN A 23 43.61 16.75 -4.26
C ASN A 23 44.33 16.47 -2.92
N LYS A 24 44.42 15.19 -2.54
CA LYS A 24 45.00 14.71 -1.27
C LYS A 24 44.32 15.23 0.01
N GLN A 25 43.09 15.71 -0.10
CA GLN A 25 42.26 16.12 1.03
C GLN A 25 41.01 15.26 1.11
N TRP A 26 40.58 14.94 2.33
CA TRP A 26 39.39 14.14 2.57
C TRP A 26 38.16 15.03 2.74
N TYR A 27 37.09 14.71 2.02
CA TYR A 27 35.80 15.40 2.07
C TYR A 27 34.74 14.44 2.60
N ALA A 28 34.01 14.85 3.65
CA ALA A 28 32.94 14.07 4.27
C ALA A 28 31.54 14.46 3.77
N GLU A 29 31.46 15.48 2.91
CA GLU A 29 30.23 16.03 2.34
C GLU A 29 30.48 16.55 0.92
N CYS A 30 29.41 16.93 0.22
CA CYS A 30 29.50 17.51 -1.11
C CYS A 30 30.29 18.83 -1.07
N THR A 31 31.18 19.03 -2.05
CA THR A 31 32.10 20.17 -2.07
C THR A 31 31.97 20.98 -3.35
N GLY A 32 32.25 22.28 -3.26
CA GLY A 32 32.45 23.15 -4.43
C GLY A 32 33.93 23.24 -4.86
N ALA A 33 34.83 22.52 -4.18
CA ALA A 33 36.26 22.55 -4.47
C ALA A 33 36.56 22.18 -5.93
N GLY A 34 37.51 22.89 -6.55
CA GLY A 34 37.86 22.67 -7.95
C GLY A 34 36.88 23.26 -8.97
N ARG A 35 35.82 23.96 -8.54
CA ARG A 35 34.84 24.59 -9.43
C ARG A 35 34.61 26.06 -9.08
N ALA A 36 34.40 26.89 -10.10
CA ALA A 36 34.06 28.31 -9.95
C ALA A 36 32.56 28.59 -10.16
N ASP A 37 31.81 27.63 -10.71
CA ASP A 37 30.39 27.77 -10.98
C ASP A 37 29.53 27.64 -9.72
N GLY A 38 30.08 27.16 -8.61
CA GLY A 38 29.38 26.96 -7.34
C GLY A 38 28.45 25.73 -7.31
N TRP A 39 28.59 24.79 -8.24
CA TRP A 39 27.91 23.50 -8.16
C TRP A 39 28.61 22.59 -7.14
N LEU A 40 27.83 22.01 -6.23
CA LEU A 40 28.34 21.01 -5.30
C LEU A 40 28.43 19.65 -5.96
N TRP A 41 29.52 18.94 -5.74
CA TRP A 41 29.76 17.61 -6.29
C TRP A 41 30.33 16.68 -5.22
N CYS A 42 30.24 15.39 -5.46
CA CYS A 42 30.88 14.36 -4.65
C CYS A 42 31.52 13.31 -5.56
N ALA A 43 32.53 12.62 -5.03
CA ALA A 43 33.03 11.42 -5.69
C ALA A 43 32.10 10.23 -5.44
N THR A 44 32.04 9.32 -6.40
CA THR A 44 31.30 8.05 -6.28
C THR A 44 32.24 6.87 -6.00
N THR A 45 33.50 7.17 -5.67
CA THR A 45 34.52 6.23 -5.18
C THR A 45 35.30 6.88 -4.05
N ALA A 46 36.06 6.08 -3.29
CA ALA A 46 36.81 6.59 -2.13
C ALA A 46 38.00 7.47 -2.53
N ASP A 47 38.61 7.23 -3.70
CA ASP A 47 39.75 7.98 -4.22
C ASP A 47 39.43 8.59 -5.59
N TYR A 48 38.96 9.85 -5.59
CA TYR A 48 38.67 10.56 -6.82
C TYR A 48 39.93 10.92 -7.60
N ASP A 49 41.06 11.17 -6.92
CA ASP A 49 42.31 11.53 -7.60
C ASP A 49 42.77 10.41 -8.54
N THR A 50 42.46 9.16 -8.19
CA THR A 50 42.71 7.96 -9.02
C THR A 50 41.57 7.67 -9.99
N ASP A 51 40.34 7.55 -9.50
CA ASP A 51 39.22 6.99 -10.30
C ASP A 51 38.51 8.02 -11.17
N GLN A 52 38.59 9.31 -10.80
CA GLN A 52 37.95 10.44 -11.48
C GLN A 52 36.44 10.27 -11.72
N ARG A 53 35.76 9.51 -10.86
CA ARG A 53 34.31 9.29 -10.91
C ARG A 53 33.58 10.26 -9.98
N TYR A 54 32.68 11.05 -10.55
CA TYR A 54 31.90 12.03 -9.81
C TYR A 54 30.51 12.24 -10.40
N GLY A 55 29.67 12.88 -9.59
CA GLY A 55 28.48 13.55 -10.07
C GLY A 55 28.10 14.70 -9.15
N PHE A 56 27.07 15.44 -9.53
CA PHE A 56 26.64 16.62 -8.81
C PHE A 56 25.66 16.25 -7.72
N CYS A 57 25.80 16.89 -6.56
CA CYS A 57 24.85 16.70 -5.48
C CYS A 57 23.59 17.54 -5.77
N PRO A 58 22.39 17.00 -5.49
CA PRO A 58 21.16 17.79 -5.56
C PRO A 58 21.24 18.96 -4.56
N SER A 59 21.28 20.19 -5.07
CA SER A 59 21.32 21.39 -4.23
C SER A 59 19.94 22.02 -4.12
N LYS A 60 19.56 22.46 -2.91
CA LYS A 60 18.28 23.15 -2.66
C LYS A 60 18.21 24.55 -3.28
N ASP A 61 19.36 25.16 -3.54
CA ASP A 61 19.45 26.58 -3.92
C ASP A 61 19.53 26.82 -5.43
N ARG A 62 19.54 25.75 -6.25
CA ARG A 62 19.68 25.86 -7.71
C ARG A 62 18.72 24.93 -8.44
N ASP A 63 17.57 25.50 -8.82
CA ASP A 63 16.52 24.84 -9.61
C ASP A 63 16.87 24.68 -11.11
N THR A 64 18.13 24.85 -11.51
CA THR A 64 18.53 24.88 -12.93
C THR A 64 18.38 23.55 -13.67
N THR A 65 18.20 22.44 -12.95
CA THR A 65 17.96 21.11 -13.53
C THR A 65 16.48 20.78 -13.69
N TRP A 66 15.58 21.66 -13.23
CA TRP A 66 14.14 21.44 -13.26
C TRP A 66 13.51 22.28 -14.37
N THR A 67 12.64 21.66 -15.15
CA THR A 67 11.79 22.33 -16.14
C THR A 67 10.39 22.48 -15.57
N THR A 68 9.81 23.66 -15.69
CA THR A 68 8.47 23.96 -15.14
C THR A 68 7.43 24.02 -16.25
N ASP A 69 6.33 23.27 -16.09
CA ASP A 69 5.12 23.50 -16.88
C ASP A 69 4.42 24.76 -16.34
N LEU A 70 4.43 25.82 -17.14
CA LEU A 70 3.86 27.11 -16.76
C LEU A 70 2.34 27.09 -16.59
N LEU A 71 1.64 26.09 -17.17
CA LEU A 71 0.18 25.97 -17.02
C LEU A 71 -0.19 25.42 -15.65
N THR A 72 0.50 24.36 -15.22
CA THR A 72 0.17 23.61 -14.00
C THR A 72 1.07 23.97 -12.81
N ASN A 73 2.15 24.73 -13.05
CA ASN A 73 3.21 25.05 -12.10
C ASN A 73 3.86 23.78 -11.49
N VAL A 74 3.90 22.69 -12.25
CA VAL A 74 4.54 21.42 -11.90
C VAL A 74 5.97 21.42 -12.45
N HIS A 75 6.90 20.91 -11.64
CA HIS A 75 8.33 20.90 -11.99
C HIS A 75 8.77 19.46 -12.29
N TYR A 76 9.53 19.27 -13.35
CA TYR A 76 10.04 17.98 -13.82
C TYR A 76 11.56 18.01 -13.95
N GLN A 77 12.23 16.92 -13.59
CA GLN A 77 13.68 16.74 -13.79
C GLN A 77 13.90 15.43 -14.55
N ILE A 78 14.46 15.52 -15.76
CA ILE A 78 14.78 14.36 -16.60
C ILE A 78 16.26 14.00 -16.39
N ASN A 79 16.50 12.79 -15.89
CA ASN A 79 17.83 12.26 -15.63
C ASN A 79 18.13 11.12 -16.63
N SER A 80 18.20 11.43 -17.93
CA SER A 80 18.41 10.46 -19.01
C SER A 80 19.77 9.77 -18.98
N GLU A 81 20.81 10.48 -18.55
CA GLU A 81 22.20 9.97 -18.45
C GLU A 81 22.44 9.11 -17.20
N SER A 82 21.41 8.85 -16.38
CA SER A 82 21.54 8.01 -15.18
C SER A 82 21.31 6.54 -15.49
N ALA A 83 21.85 5.65 -14.66
CA ALA A 83 21.68 4.21 -14.77
C ALA A 83 21.34 3.61 -13.39
N LEU A 84 20.12 3.89 -12.92
CA LEU A 84 19.63 3.50 -11.59
C LEU A 84 18.50 2.47 -11.70
N THR A 85 18.38 1.60 -10.69
CA THR A 85 17.18 0.76 -10.54
C THR A 85 15.97 1.62 -10.20
N TRP A 86 14.76 1.10 -10.37
CA TRP A 86 13.53 1.85 -10.06
C TRP A 86 13.53 2.36 -8.60
N HIS A 87 13.93 1.51 -7.65
CA HIS A 87 14.01 1.89 -6.24
C HIS A 87 15.09 2.95 -5.96
N GLN A 88 16.24 2.89 -6.65
CA GLN A 88 17.31 3.90 -6.53
C GLN A 88 16.87 5.24 -7.13
N ALA A 89 16.24 5.21 -8.30
CA ALA A 89 15.66 6.39 -8.95
C ALA A 89 14.63 7.08 -8.05
N ARG A 90 13.74 6.30 -7.40
CA ARG A 90 12.80 6.83 -6.40
C ARG A 90 13.50 7.57 -5.26
N LYS A 91 14.50 6.94 -4.64
CA LYS A 91 15.30 7.59 -3.58
C LYS A 91 15.96 8.88 -4.06
N SER A 92 16.46 8.90 -5.30
CA SER A 92 17.04 10.10 -5.91
C SER A 92 16.03 11.24 -6.12
N CYS A 93 14.75 10.94 -6.40
CA CYS A 93 13.69 11.95 -6.42
C CYS A 93 13.32 12.41 -5.00
N GLN A 94 13.18 11.47 -4.06
CA GLN A 94 12.78 11.76 -2.68
C GLN A 94 13.78 12.65 -1.94
N GLN A 95 15.09 12.46 -2.15
CA GLN A 95 16.12 13.34 -1.57
C GLN A 95 15.99 14.81 -2.05
N GLN A 96 15.26 15.06 -3.14
CA GLN A 96 14.99 16.39 -3.71
C GLN A 96 13.60 16.95 -3.32
N ASN A 97 12.90 16.32 -2.37
CA ASN A 97 11.49 16.60 -2.04
C ASN A 97 10.56 16.47 -3.26
N ALA A 98 10.86 15.50 -4.10
CA ALA A 98 10.07 15.13 -5.27
C ALA A 98 9.70 13.64 -5.17
N GLU A 99 8.95 13.16 -6.14
CA GLU A 99 8.69 11.73 -6.31
C GLU A 99 8.95 11.33 -7.76
N LEU A 100 9.06 10.04 -8.06
CA LEU A 100 9.04 9.58 -9.44
C LEU A 100 7.80 10.09 -10.17
N LEU A 101 7.96 10.34 -11.47
CA LEU A 101 6.93 10.91 -12.32
C LEU A 101 5.61 10.14 -12.23
N SER A 102 4.54 10.85 -11.87
CA SER A 102 3.16 10.41 -12.11
C SER A 102 2.56 11.15 -13.29
N ILE A 103 1.71 10.48 -14.09
CA ILE A 103 1.00 11.10 -15.22
C ILE A 103 -0.50 10.90 -14.98
N THR A 104 -1.19 11.98 -14.62
CA THR A 104 -2.60 11.92 -14.18
C THR A 104 -3.60 12.40 -15.22
N ASP A 105 -3.14 13.04 -16.30
CA ASP A 105 -3.98 13.63 -17.33
C ASP A 105 -3.27 13.72 -18.68
N ILE A 106 -4.05 14.04 -19.71
CA ILE A 106 -3.62 14.08 -21.11
C ILE A 106 -2.69 15.26 -21.41
N HIS A 107 -2.87 16.40 -20.73
CA HIS A 107 -2.00 17.57 -20.90
C HIS A 107 -0.59 17.24 -20.42
N GLU A 108 -0.46 16.66 -19.22
CA GLU A 108 0.80 16.21 -18.64
C GLU A 108 1.52 15.21 -19.57
N GLN A 109 0.79 14.21 -20.09
CA GLN A 109 1.35 13.25 -21.06
C GLN A 109 1.86 13.92 -22.35
N THR A 110 1.17 14.93 -22.84
CA THR A 110 1.55 15.66 -24.07
C THR A 110 2.80 16.49 -23.83
N TYR A 111 2.83 17.22 -22.71
CA TYR A 111 3.99 18.01 -22.29
C TYR A 111 5.25 17.14 -22.12
N LEU A 112 5.12 15.99 -21.44
CA LEU A 112 6.24 15.07 -21.24
C LEU A 112 6.73 14.41 -22.52
N LYS A 113 5.83 14.17 -23.48
CA LYS A 113 6.20 13.65 -24.80
C LYS A 113 7.10 14.65 -25.53
N GLU A 114 6.76 15.93 -25.51
CA GLU A 114 7.60 16.99 -26.10
C GLU A 114 8.93 17.12 -25.36
N LEU A 115 8.89 17.09 -24.02
CA LEU A 115 10.09 17.25 -23.19
C LEU A 115 11.09 16.08 -23.30
N THR A 116 10.63 14.90 -23.74
CA THR A 116 11.44 13.67 -23.87
C THR A 116 11.78 13.31 -25.32
N GLU A 117 11.41 14.15 -26.29
CA GLU A 117 11.57 13.86 -27.73
C GLU A 117 13.03 13.62 -28.15
N ASP A 118 13.97 14.35 -27.53
CA ASP A 118 15.41 14.22 -27.80
C ASP A 118 16.09 13.09 -26.99
N THR A 119 15.34 12.28 -26.24
CA THR A 119 15.88 11.18 -25.44
C THR A 119 15.66 9.84 -26.14
N ASP A 120 16.73 9.10 -26.42
CA ASP A 120 16.64 7.81 -27.12
C ASP A 120 16.43 6.59 -26.19
N SER A 121 16.37 6.80 -24.87
CA SER A 121 16.30 5.71 -23.87
C SER A 121 15.01 5.75 -23.05
N ALA A 122 14.51 4.57 -22.69
CA ALA A 122 13.38 4.44 -21.77
C ALA A 122 13.74 4.98 -20.38
N LEU A 123 12.79 5.65 -19.74
CA LEU A 123 12.97 6.34 -18.46
C LEU A 123 12.01 5.78 -17.42
N TRP A 124 12.51 5.52 -16.21
CA TRP A 124 11.66 5.15 -15.08
C TRP A 124 10.64 6.22 -14.75
N ILE A 125 9.40 5.78 -14.55
CA ILE A 125 8.28 6.56 -14.02
C ILE A 125 7.75 5.90 -12.75
N GLY A 126 6.89 6.59 -12.01
CA GLY A 126 6.41 6.15 -10.69
C GLY A 126 5.36 5.03 -10.73
N LEU A 127 4.90 4.62 -11.91
CA LEU A 127 3.85 3.62 -12.06
C LEU A 127 4.43 2.23 -11.79
N ASN A 128 3.78 1.48 -10.89
CA ASN A 128 4.28 0.20 -10.43
C ASN A 128 3.13 -0.74 -10.00
N ARG A 129 3.47 -2.02 -9.79
CA ARG A 129 2.61 -3.06 -9.22
C ARG A 129 3.39 -3.84 -8.15
N LEU A 130 4.02 -3.12 -7.24
CA LEU A 130 4.85 -3.70 -6.18
C LEU A 130 4.02 -4.34 -5.06
N ASP A 131 2.78 -3.86 -4.85
CA ASP A 131 1.75 -4.63 -4.13
C ASP A 131 1.23 -5.75 -5.05
N LEU A 132 1.51 -7.00 -4.65
CA LEU A 132 1.16 -8.19 -5.42
C LEU A 132 -0.34 -8.53 -5.35
N ARG A 133 -1.12 -7.85 -4.50
CA ARG A 133 -2.57 -8.05 -4.33
C ARG A 133 -3.39 -7.02 -5.09
N SER A 134 -2.86 -5.83 -5.35
CA SER A 134 -3.55 -4.75 -6.07
C SER A 134 -3.16 -4.65 -7.55
N GLY A 135 -3.90 -3.80 -8.26
CA GLY A 135 -3.58 -3.36 -9.61
C GLY A 135 -2.44 -2.34 -9.65
N TRP A 136 -2.26 -1.72 -10.82
CA TRP A 136 -1.26 -0.68 -11.03
C TRP A 136 -1.55 0.59 -10.24
N GLU A 137 -0.52 1.19 -9.65
CA GLU A 137 -0.62 2.42 -8.88
C GLU A 137 0.59 3.33 -9.10
N TRP A 138 0.38 4.65 -8.94
CA TRP A 138 1.48 5.60 -8.91
C TRP A 138 2.06 5.68 -7.50
N ILE A 139 3.37 5.57 -7.43
CA ILE A 139 4.09 5.84 -6.19
C ILE A 139 3.90 7.31 -5.77
N GLY A 140 3.82 7.57 -4.46
CA GLY A 140 3.52 8.91 -3.92
C GLY A 140 2.03 9.29 -3.93
N GLY A 141 1.13 8.33 -4.18
CA GLY A 141 -0.31 8.49 -3.95
C GLY A 141 -1.08 9.28 -5.02
N SER A 142 -0.48 9.51 -6.19
CA SER A 142 -1.24 10.07 -7.32
C SER A 142 -2.26 9.04 -7.84
N PRO A 143 -3.47 9.46 -8.26
CA PRO A 143 -4.48 8.53 -8.76
C PRO A 143 -4.09 7.94 -10.12
N PHE A 144 -4.24 6.62 -10.27
CA PHE A 144 -4.09 5.92 -11.55
C PHE A 144 -5.39 6.00 -12.36
N GLN A 145 -5.73 7.21 -12.82
CA GLN A 145 -6.99 7.51 -13.53
C GLN A 145 -6.82 7.65 -15.05
N TYR A 146 -5.58 7.74 -15.52
CA TYR A 146 -5.25 7.92 -16.93
C TYR A 146 -4.37 6.77 -17.40
N LEU A 147 -4.67 6.21 -18.57
CA LEU A 147 -3.93 5.09 -19.15
C LEU A 147 -3.32 5.46 -20.50
N ASN A 148 -2.02 5.19 -20.68
CA ASN A 148 -1.34 5.34 -21.96
C ASN A 148 -0.32 4.20 -22.23
N TRP A 149 -0.73 2.97 -21.97
CA TRP A 149 0.09 1.79 -22.24
C TRP A 149 0.46 1.67 -23.74
N ALA A 150 1.64 1.11 -24.00
CA ALA A 150 2.07 0.66 -25.31
C ALA A 150 1.34 -0.65 -25.72
N PRO A 151 1.18 -0.92 -27.02
CA PRO A 151 0.66 -2.20 -27.47
C PRO A 151 1.43 -3.39 -26.86
N GLY A 152 0.71 -4.37 -26.30
CA GLY A 152 1.32 -5.51 -25.60
C GLY A 152 1.76 -5.24 -24.16
N SER A 153 1.55 -4.01 -23.66
CA SER A 153 1.75 -3.64 -22.25
C SER A 153 0.41 -3.31 -21.58
N PRO A 154 0.25 -3.56 -20.27
CA PRO A 154 1.21 -4.26 -19.41
C PRO A 154 1.32 -5.76 -19.79
N SER A 155 2.55 -6.24 -19.90
CA SER A 155 2.88 -7.64 -20.15
C SER A 155 2.53 -8.50 -18.92
N PRO A 156 2.08 -9.75 -19.12
CA PRO A 156 1.60 -10.62 -18.03
C PRO A 156 2.73 -11.26 -17.19
N GLU A 157 3.99 -10.92 -17.46
CA GLU A 157 5.14 -11.52 -16.79
C GLU A 157 5.22 -11.10 -15.31
N SER A 158 5.23 -12.07 -14.40
CA SER A 158 5.15 -11.86 -12.95
C SER A 158 6.25 -10.94 -12.37
N GLY A 159 7.43 -10.89 -13.00
CA GLY A 159 8.58 -10.09 -12.54
C GLY A 159 8.65 -8.66 -13.08
N LYS A 160 7.79 -8.28 -14.04
CA LYS A 160 7.80 -6.95 -14.67
C LYS A 160 6.81 -6.02 -13.96
N LEU A 161 7.24 -5.49 -12.81
CA LEU A 161 6.40 -4.75 -11.87
C LEU A 161 6.56 -3.23 -11.92
N CYS A 162 7.55 -2.69 -12.65
CA CYS A 162 7.83 -1.26 -12.69
C CYS A 162 7.64 -0.73 -14.12
N ALA A 163 7.06 0.45 -14.27
CA ALA A 163 6.80 1.02 -15.58
C ALA A 163 7.88 2.00 -16.02
N VAL A 164 8.12 2.02 -17.32
CA VAL A 164 8.94 3.01 -18.03
C VAL A 164 8.07 3.83 -18.97
N LEU A 165 8.45 5.10 -19.17
CA LEU A 165 8.04 5.90 -20.31
C LEU A 165 9.09 5.70 -21.40
N ASN A 166 8.67 5.26 -22.58
CA ASN A 166 9.58 4.97 -23.69
C ASN A 166 9.40 5.98 -24.85
N PRO A 167 10.35 6.93 -25.03
CA PRO A 167 10.30 7.91 -26.11
C PRO A 167 10.23 7.29 -27.52
N GLU A 168 10.91 6.17 -27.77
CA GLU A 168 10.88 5.46 -29.07
C GLU A 168 9.45 5.01 -29.44
N THR A 169 8.61 4.78 -28.44
CA THR A 169 7.19 4.41 -28.62
C THR A 169 6.24 5.60 -28.47
N LYS A 170 6.71 6.82 -28.78
CA LYS A 170 5.97 8.09 -28.64
C LYS A 170 5.55 8.35 -27.19
N ALA A 171 6.48 8.13 -26.25
CA ALA A 171 6.28 8.31 -24.80
C ALA A 171 5.14 7.48 -24.19
N LYS A 172 4.86 6.30 -24.77
CA LYS A 172 3.93 5.31 -24.21
C LYS A 172 4.58 4.49 -23.10
N TRP A 173 3.75 3.87 -22.27
CA TRP A 173 4.20 3.15 -21.08
C TRP A 173 4.41 1.66 -21.32
N GLN A 174 5.45 1.09 -20.73
CA GLN A 174 5.75 -0.34 -20.77
C GLN A 174 6.13 -0.81 -19.36
N ASN A 175 5.88 -2.08 -19.01
CA ASN A 175 6.31 -2.64 -17.72
C ASN A 175 7.54 -3.54 -17.86
N TRP A 176 8.55 -3.26 -17.05
CA TRP A 176 9.88 -3.88 -17.08
C TRP A 176 10.26 -4.37 -15.67
N GLU A 177 11.35 -5.14 -15.57
CA GLU A 177 11.90 -5.58 -14.29
C GLU A 177 12.51 -4.38 -13.53
N CYS A 178 12.14 -4.21 -12.26
CA CYS A 178 12.52 -3.04 -11.46
C CYS A 178 14.04 -2.89 -11.24
N ASP A 179 14.80 -3.97 -11.42
CA ASP A 179 16.26 -4.02 -11.23
C ASP A 179 17.05 -3.57 -12.47
N GLN A 180 16.38 -3.28 -13.59
CA GLN A 180 17.04 -2.70 -14.76
C GLN A 180 17.58 -1.30 -14.43
N LYS A 181 18.75 -0.98 -14.97
CA LYS A 181 19.42 0.30 -14.73
C LYS A 181 19.11 1.26 -15.88
N LEU A 182 18.28 2.26 -15.61
CA LEU A 182 17.79 3.22 -16.60
C LEU A 182 17.89 4.66 -16.08
N GLY A 183 17.68 5.61 -16.98
CA GLY A 183 17.37 6.99 -16.62
C GLY A 183 15.99 7.09 -15.97
N TYR A 184 15.65 8.24 -15.41
CA TYR A 184 14.41 8.42 -14.66
C TYR A 184 13.91 9.85 -14.70
N ILE A 185 12.62 10.04 -14.39
CA ILE A 185 12.00 11.36 -14.32
C ILE A 185 11.47 11.61 -12.91
N CYS A 186 11.88 12.71 -12.30
CA CYS A 186 11.30 13.20 -11.04
C CYS A 186 10.25 14.27 -11.32
N LYS A 187 9.22 14.30 -10.47
CA LYS A 187 8.13 15.28 -10.49
C LYS A 187 7.97 15.89 -9.10
N LYS A 188 7.90 17.21 -9.06
CA LYS A 188 7.73 18.00 -7.84
C LYS A 188 6.48 18.88 -7.98
N ARG A 189 5.59 18.76 -7.00
CA ARG A 189 4.36 19.56 -6.88
C ARG A 189 4.43 20.37 -5.58
N ASN A 190 4.08 21.64 -5.64
CA ASN A 190 3.84 22.43 -4.43
C ASN A 190 2.45 22.09 -3.89
N PHE A 191 2.39 21.25 -2.86
CA PHE A 191 1.13 20.94 -2.19
C PHE A 191 0.67 22.12 -1.33
N THR A 192 -0.42 22.77 -1.72
CA THR A 192 -1.19 23.61 -0.80
C THR A 192 -2.14 22.73 -0.01
N LEU A 193 -1.88 22.57 1.29
CA LEU A 193 -2.82 21.96 2.22
C LEU A 193 -4.06 22.85 2.29
N VAL A 194 -5.20 22.35 1.79
CA VAL A 194 -6.49 23.01 2.01
C VAL A 194 -6.91 22.68 3.45
N PRO A 195 -7.09 23.67 4.34
CA PRO A 195 -7.59 23.41 5.68
C PRO A 195 -9.01 22.85 5.59
N SER A 196 -9.23 21.68 6.17
CA SER A 196 -10.58 21.17 6.41
C SER A 196 -11.26 22.08 7.43
N GLY A 197 -12.28 22.81 6.98
CA GLY A 197 -13.10 23.64 7.85
C GLY A 197 -13.85 22.82 8.88
N ASP A 198 -13.98 23.37 10.08
CA ASP A 198 -14.78 22.82 11.17
C ASP A 198 -16.27 22.93 10.79
N ILE A 199 -16.92 21.79 10.56
CA ILE A 199 -18.34 21.73 10.24
C ILE A 199 -19.07 21.31 11.52
N GLY A 200 -20.06 22.11 11.91
CA GLY A 200 -20.94 21.81 13.04
C GLY A 200 -21.70 20.48 12.92
N PRO A 201 -22.56 20.14 13.89
CA PRO A 201 -23.24 18.84 13.92
C PRO A 201 -24.11 18.63 12.66
N VAL A 202 -23.78 17.61 11.89
CA VAL A 202 -24.48 17.21 10.67
C VAL A 202 -25.16 15.86 10.85
N THR A 203 -26.31 15.65 10.19
CA THR A 203 -27.04 14.38 10.25
C THR A 203 -27.40 13.86 8.86
N CYS A 204 -27.61 12.55 8.77
CA CYS A 204 -28.03 11.89 7.54
C CYS A 204 -29.50 11.49 7.61
N PRO A 205 -30.22 11.43 6.47
CA PRO A 205 -31.57 10.88 6.42
C PRO A 205 -31.62 9.42 6.89
N ASP A 206 -32.81 8.95 7.25
CA ASP A 206 -32.99 7.55 7.65
C ASP A 206 -32.51 6.56 6.58
N GLY A 207 -31.77 5.52 7.01
CA GLY A 207 -31.16 4.54 6.12
C GLY A 207 -29.84 4.98 5.47
N TRP A 208 -29.37 6.21 5.73
CA TRP A 208 -28.06 6.69 5.30
C TRP A 208 -27.07 6.70 6.48
N VAL A 209 -25.83 6.31 6.20
CA VAL A 209 -24.77 6.25 7.21
C VAL A 209 -23.85 7.46 7.04
N LEU A 210 -23.68 8.23 8.12
CA LEU A 210 -22.76 9.36 8.18
C LEU A 210 -21.31 8.87 8.26
N TYR A 211 -20.44 9.43 7.43
CA TYR A 211 -18.99 9.32 7.57
C TYR A 211 -18.35 10.68 7.26
N ILE A 212 -17.65 11.22 8.26
CA ILE A 212 -17.06 12.56 8.27
C ILE A 212 -18.11 13.63 7.96
N ASP A 213 -18.20 14.07 6.70
CA ASP A 213 -19.05 15.15 6.22
C ASP A 213 -19.94 14.69 5.05
N ARG A 214 -20.17 13.37 4.91
CA ARG A 214 -20.94 12.77 3.81
C ARG A 214 -21.82 11.63 4.31
N CYS A 215 -22.92 11.41 3.62
CA CYS A 215 -23.86 10.32 3.88
C CYS A 215 -23.76 9.29 2.77
N TYR A 216 -23.72 8.01 3.13
CA TYR A 216 -23.61 6.88 2.20
C TYR A 216 -24.77 5.90 2.37
N LYS A 217 -25.17 5.26 1.28
CA LYS A 217 -26.18 4.21 1.29
C LYS A 217 -25.84 3.17 0.23
N ILE A 218 -25.83 1.90 0.65
CA ILE A 218 -25.56 0.76 -0.22
C ILE A 218 -26.89 0.14 -0.65
N PHE A 219 -27.11 0.03 -1.94
CA PHE A 219 -28.26 -0.63 -2.54
C PHE A 219 -27.83 -1.99 -3.07
N ARG A 220 -28.46 -3.05 -2.57
CA ARG A 220 -28.19 -4.44 -2.97
C ARG A 220 -29.03 -4.90 -4.16
N GLU A 221 -30.06 -4.15 -4.52
CA GLU A 221 -30.76 -4.37 -5.77
C GLU A 221 -29.84 -4.12 -6.96
N THR A 222 -29.92 -4.98 -7.98
CA THR A 222 -28.95 -4.94 -9.08
C THR A 222 -29.49 -4.17 -10.27
N LYS A 223 -28.70 -3.21 -10.75
CA LYS A 223 -29.02 -2.31 -11.85
C LYS A 223 -27.81 -2.12 -12.77
N GLY A 224 -28.05 -1.68 -14.01
CA GLY A 224 -26.96 -1.16 -14.85
C GLY A 224 -26.43 0.16 -14.27
N TRP A 225 -25.20 0.53 -14.61
CA TRP A 225 -24.54 1.70 -14.02
C TRP A 225 -25.35 3.00 -14.22
N GLU A 226 -25.85 3.25 -15.42
CA GLU A 226 -26.67 4.44 -15.74
C GLU A 226 -28.01 4.48 -14.98
N GLU A 227 -28.63 3.30 -14.80
CA GLU A 227 -29.87 3.18 -14.05
C GLU A 227 -29.64 3.38 -12.54
N ALA A 228 -28.52 2.86 -12.03
CA ALA A 228 -28.08 3.09 -10.65
C ALA A 228 -27.78 4.57 -10.40
N LEU A 229 -27.09 5.23 -11.33
CA LEU A 229 -26.83 6.68 -11.30
C LEU A 229 -28.13 7.48 -11.22
N THR A 230 -29.07 7.21 -12.11
CA THR A 230 -30.39 7.85 -12.12
C THR A 230 -31.14 7.62 -10.81
N THR A 231 -31.02 6.43 -10.21
CA THR A 231 -31.64 6.13 -8.91
C THR A 231 -31.00 6.95 -7.78
N CYS A 232 -29.67 7.05 -7.73
CA CYS A 232 -29.00 7.92 -6.75
C CYS A 232 -29.44 9.40 -6.91
N GLN A 233 -29.50 9.90 -8.14
CA GLN A 233 -29.92 11.28 -8.43
C GLN A 233 -31.36 11.56 -7.96
N LYS A 234 -32.27 10.59 -8.14
CA LYS A 234 -33.65 10.69 -7.61
C LYS A 234 -33.72 10.77 -6.08
N GLU A 235 -32.77 10.17 -5.35
CA GLU A 235 -32.64 10.31 -3.88
C GLU A 235 -31.90 11.60 -3.45
N GLY A 236 -31.62 12.54 -4.37
CA GLY A 236 -30.87 13.76 -4.09
C GLY A 236 -29.40 13.48 -3.77
N SER A 237 -28.83 12.46 -4.42
CA SER A 237 -27.47 11.97 -4.21
C SER A 237 -26.78 11.70 -5.55
N HIS A 238 -25.58 11.13 -5.51
CA HIS A 238 -24.88 10.66 -6.70
C HIS A 238 -24.29 9.26 -6.46
N LEU A 239 -23.87 8.55 -7.51
CA LEU A 239 -22.99 7.39 -7.30
C LEU A 239 -21.74 7.83 -6.54
N ALA A 240 -21.29 6.98 -5.62
CA ALA A 240 -20.26 7.36 -4.65
C ALA A 240 -18.91 7.65 -5.33
N SER A 241 -18.39 8.85 -5.08
CA SER A 241 -16.98 9.19 -5.24
C SER A 241 -16.17 8.76 -4.01
N ILE A 242 -14.97 8.25 -4.20
CA ILE A 242 -14.05 7.82 -3.13
C ILE A 242 -12.75 8.60 -3.26
N ARG A 243 -12.41 9.42 -2.27
CA ARG A 243 -11.35 10.44 -2.39
C ARG A 243 -10.16 10.23 -1.46
N SER A 244 -10.24 9.25 -0.57
CA SER A 244 -9.14 8.95 0.35
C SER A 244 -9.16 7.49 0.79
N LEU A 245 -8.03 7.04 1.35
CA LEU A 245 -7.88 5.71 1.91
C LEU A 245 -8.86 5.47 3.06
N GLU A 246 -9.14 6.47 3.90
CA GLU A 246 -10.06 6.35 5.02
C GLU A 246 -11.51 6.22 4.53
N GLU A 247 -11.90 6.97 3.48
CA GLU A 247 -13.22 6.83 2.84
C GLU A 247 -13.38 5.46 2.18
N HIS A 248 -12.34 4.96 1.49
CA HIS A 248 -12.31 3.60 0.96
C HIS A 248 -12.47 2.57 2.07
N SER A 249 -11.70 2.71 3.15
CA SER A 249 -11.73 1.81 4.30
C SER A 249 -13.10 1.79 4.99
N PHE A 250 -13.77 2.95 5.09
CA PHE A 250 -15.14 3.04 5.57
C PHE A 250 -16.09 2.21 4.69
N ILE A 251 -16.03 2.37 3.36
CA ILE A 251 -16.87 1.63 2.43
C ILE A 251 -16.61 0.12 2.56
N VAL A 252 -15.34 -0.30 2.54
CA VAL A 252 -14.94 -1.72 2.66
C VAL A 252 -15.46 -2.33 3.96
N SER A 253 -15.35 -1.61 5.08
CA SER A 253 -15.86 -2.09 6.38
C SER A 253 -17.38 -2.32 6.39
N ARG A 254 -18.14 -1.70 5.47
CA ARG A 254 -19.60 -1.81 5.37
C ARG A 254 -20.07 -2.77 4.29
N LEU A 255 -19.16 -3.38 3.53
CA LEU A 255 -19.50 -4.44 2.59
C LEU A 255 -20.02 -5.66 3.36
N GLY A 256 -21.01 -6.34 2.79
CA GLY A 256 -21.80 -7.36 3.47
C GLY A 256 -21.43 -8.72 2.90
N TYR A 257 -20.73 -9.53 3.69
CA TYR A 257 -20.33 -10.87 3.29
C TYR A 257 -21.30 -11.90 3.85
N ILE A 258 -21.80 -12.80 3.00
CA ILE A 258 -22.52 -14.00 3.45
C ILE A 258 -21.48 -15.01 3.92
N LEU A 259 -21.58 -15.45 5.17
CA LEU A 259 -20.96 -16.70 5.64
C LEU A 259 -21.64 -17.86 4.92
N CYS A 260 -21.16 -18.22 3.72
CA CYS A 260 -21.53 -19.49 3.12
C CYS A 260 -20.57 -20.55 3.65
N PHE A 261 -21.11 -21.55 4.37
CA PHE A 261 -20.33 -22.68 4.86
C PHE A 261 -19.54 -23.30 3.70
N LEU A 262 -18.21 -23.14 3.75
CA LEU A 262 -17.14 -23.69 2.89
C LEU A 262 -16.39 -22.72 1.95
N VAL A 263 -16.83 -21.47 1.71
CA VAL A 263 -15.99 -20.49 0.96
C VAL A 263 -16.29 -19.03 1.37
N LEU A 264 -15.27 -18.27 1.80
CA LEU A 264 -15.31 -16.82 2.01
C LEU A 264 -15.12 -16.07 0.66
N GLU A 265 -16.12 -16.14 -0.22
CA GLU A 265 -16.08 -15.38 -1.48
C GLU A 265 -16.86 -14.05 -1.35
N PRO A 266 -16.25 -12.88 -1.63
CA PRO A 266 -16.95 -11.63 -1.83
C PRO A 266 -17.98 -11.76 -2.95
N THR A 267 -19.26 -11.79 -2.59
CA THR A 267 -20.34 -11.72 -3.59
C THR A 267 -20.63 -10.28 -4.03
N ASP A 268 -20.20 -9.31 -3.23
CA ASP A 268 -20.50 -7.92 -3.44
C ASP A 268 -19.76 -7.37 -4.67
N LYS A 269 -20.55 -7.01 -5.68
CA LYS A 269 -20.15 -6.17 -6.80
C LYS A 269 -21.03 -4.94 -6.72
N LEU A 270 -20.44 -3.79 -6.45
CA LEU A 270 -21.18 -2.54 -6.29
C LEU A 270 -20.63 -1.44 -7.20
N TRP A 271 -21.49 -0.86 -8.02
CA TRP A 271 -21.16 0.31 -8.82
C TRP A 271 -20.75 1.50 -7.95
N ILE A 272 -19.68 2.16 -8.37
CA ILE A 272 -19.23 3.46 -7.87
C ILE A 272 -19.28 4.49 -9.00
N GLY A 273 -19.09 5.76 -8.69
CA GLY A 273 -19.27 6.84 -9.68
C GLY A 273 -18.15 6.98 -10.72
N LEU A 274 -17.08 6.19 -10.66
CA LEU A 274 -15.92 6.31 -11.54
C LEU A 274 -16.24 5.70 -12.92
N ASN A 275 -15.91 6.42 -13.99
CA ASN A 275 -16.18 6.02 -15.38
C ASN A 275 -15.25 6.78 -16.35
N ASP A 276 -15.06 6.28 -17.57
CA ASP A 276 -14.29 6.95 -18.63
C ASP A 276 -15.16 7.29 -19.88
N HIS A 277 -16.48 7.40 -19.71
CA HIS A 277 -17.44 7.66 -20.79
C HIS A 277 -17.12 8.89 -21.65
N LYS A 278 -16.57 9.95 -21.05
CA LYS A 278 -16.29 11.19 -21.78
C LYS A 278 -15.05 11.07 -22.66
N VAL A 279 -14.02 10.42 -22.14
CA VAL A 279 -12.71 10.29 -22.77
C VAL A 279 -12.18 8.91 -22.41
N HIS A 280 -12.18 8.02 -23.39
CA HIS A 280 -11.68 6.66 -23.21
C HIS A 280 -10.27 6.66 -22.61
N MET A 281 -10.02 5.77 -21.64
CA MET A 281 -8.78 5.66 -20.86
C MET A 281 -8.50 6.82 -19.91
N TYR A 282 -9.48 7.69 -19.65
CA TYR A 282 -9.39 8.78 -18.68
C TYR A 282 -10.62 8.78 -17.76
N PHE A 283 -10.44 8.24 -16.56
CA PHE A 283 -11.48 8.02 -15.57
C PHE A 283 -11.79 9.29 -14.77
N GLU A 284 -13.08 9.60 -14.64
CA GLU A 284 -13.62 10.74 -13.90
C GLU A 284 -14.77 10.32 -12.97
N TRP A 285 -14.98 11.06 -11.89
CA TRP A 285 -16.17 10.87 -11.07
C TRP A 285 -17.41 11.46 -11.75
N SER A 286 -18.50 10.70 -11.76
CA SER A 286 -19.78 11.15 -12.32
C SER A 286 -20.36 12.36 -11.58
N ASP A 287 -19.99 12.58 -10.31
CA ASP A 287 -20.40 13.75 -9.52
C ASP A 287 -19.55 15.02 -9.78
N GLY A 288 -18.56 14.93 -10.68
CA GLY A 288 -17.65 16.02 -11.05
C GLY A 288 -16.59 16.35 -10.01
N THR A 289 -16.48 15.59 -8.92
CA THR A 289 -15.37 15.75 -7.96
C THR A 289 -14.04 15.32 -8.59
N PRO A 290 -12.90 15.92 -8.18
CA PRO A 290 -11.61 15.50 -8.70
C PRO A 290 -11.25 14.09 -8.19
N VAL A 291 -10.76 13.26 -9.09
CA VAL A 291 -10.20 11.96 -8.74
C VAL A 291 -8.87 12.21 -8.04
N THR A 292 -8.76 11.74 -6.80
CA THR A 292 -7.65 12.01 -5.88
C THR A 292 -7.12 10.73 -5.23
N TYR A 293 -7.82 9.62 -5.44
CA TYR A 293 -7.52 8.32 -4.90
C TYR A 293 -8.05 7.25 -5.86
N THR A 294 -7.29 6.18 -6.04
CA THR A 294 -7.67 5.00 -6.82
C THR A 294 -7.10 3.76 -6.16
N LYS A 295 -7.86 2.66 -6.11
CA LYS A 295 -7.34 1.37 -5.64
C LYS A 295 -7.85 0.23 -6.51
N TRP A 296 -7.14 0.00 -7.62
CA TRP A 296 -7.52 -0.97 -8.63
C TRP A 296 -7.26 -2.41 -8.18
N HIS A 297 -8.09 -3.31 -8.68
CA HIS A 297 -7.94 -4.75 -8.51
C HIS A 297 -6.82 -5.26 -9.41
N LEU A 298 -6.21 -6.39 -9.04
CA LEU A 298 -5.19 -7.03 -9.86
C LEU A 298 -5.71 -7.26 -11.30
N GLY A 299 -4.94 -6.77 -12.28
CA GLY A 299 -5.27 -6.87 -13.70
C GLY A 299 -6.10 -5.70 -14.26
N GLU A 300 -6.65 -4.85 -13.40
CA GLU A 300 -7.52 -3.74 -13.77
C GLU A 300 -6.78 -2.39 -13.67
N PRO A 301 -7.23 -1.35 -14.40
CA PRO A 301 -8.23 -1.41 -15.46
C PRO A 301 -7.72 -2.11 -16.71
N SER A 302 -8.59 -2.87 -17.38
CA SER A 302 -8.24 -3.76 -18.48
C SER A 302 -8.41 -3.08 -19.84
N THR A 303 -7.49 -3.33 -20.78
CA THR A 303 -7.54 -2.74 -22.13
C THR A 303 -7.84 -3.79 -23.21
N THR A 304 -8.16 -5.02 -22.82
CA THR A 304 -8.06 -6.21 -23.70
C THR A 304 -9.37 -6.63 -24.36
N ASN A 305 -10.50 -6.07 -23.94
CA ASN A 305 -11.80 -6.48 -24.44
C ASN A 305 -12.26 -5.50 -25.52
N ASN A 306 -12.60 -5.99 -26.72
CA ASN A 306 -13.23 -5.23 -27.82
C ASN A 306 -14.62 -4.63 -27.44
N ARG A 307 -14.93 -4.52 -26.15
CA ARG A 307 -16.10 -3.84 -25.59
C ARG A 307 -15.60 -2.80 -24.59
N PRO A 308 -16.07 -1.55 -24.68
CA PRO A 308 -15.76 -0.53 -23.70
C PRO A 308 -16.26 -0.96 -22.30
N GLU A 309 -15.34 -1.22 -21.38
CA GLU A 309 -15.61 -1.47 -19.96
C GLU A 309 -15.59 -0.13 -19.21
N ASP A 310 -16.51 0.78 -19.56
CA ASP A 310 -16.35 2.18 -19.18
C ASP A 310 -16.76 2.52 -17.73
N CYS A 311 -17.29 1.55 -16.99
CA CYS A 311 -17.88 1.76 -15.67
C CYS A 311 -17.14 0.98 -14.59
N VAL A 312 -17.01 1.57 -13.41
CA VAL A 312 -16.21 0.96 -12.34
C VAL A 312 -17.08 0.47 -11.19
N LEU A 313 -16.77 -0.73 -10.70
CA LEU A 313 -17.35 -1.32 -9.50
C LEU A 313 -16.28 -1.65 -8.47
N ILE A 314 -16.70 -1.76 -7.21
CA ILE A 314 -15.91 -2.33 -6.11
C ILE A 314 -16.23 -3.83 -6.00
N LYS A 315 -15.19 -4.67 -5.90
CA LYS A 315 -15.27 -6.14 -5.76
C LYS A 315 -14.11 -6.67 -4.91
N GLY A 316 -14.20 -7.94 -4.48
CA GLY A 316 -13.10 -8.59 -3.76
C GLY A 316 -13.07 -8.25 -2.27
N GLN A 317 -12.26 -8.99 -1.51
CA GLN A 317 -12.23 -8.93 -0.05
C GLN A 317 -11.75 -7.55 0.44
N ASP A 318 -10.74 -7.01 -0.23
CA ASP A 318 -10.17 -5.69 0.08
C ASP A 318 -10.95 -4.53 -0.57
N GLY A 319 -12.05 -4.85 -1.27
CA GLY A 319 -12.88 -3.91 -2.03
C GLY A 319 -12.06 -3.13 -3.06
N TYR A 320 -11.30 -3.83 -3.89
CA TYR A 320 -10.60 -3.18 -5.00
C TYR A 320 -11.52 -2.90 -6.18
N TRP A 321 -11.10 -1.96 -7.02
CA TRP A 321 -11.91 -1.42 -8.10
C TRP A 321 -11.63 -2.19 -9.39
N ALA A 322 -12.67 -2.44 -10.16
CA ALA A 322 -12.55 -3.04 -11.48
C ALA A 322 -13.44 -2.27 -12.44
N ASP A 323 -12.88 -1.93 -13.60
CA ASP A 323 -13.65 -1.52 -14.75
C ASP A 323 -14.46 -2.72 -15.26
N TYR A 324 -15.64 -2.42 -15.78
CA TYR A 324 -16.64 -3.42 -16.11
C TYR A 324 -17.67 -2.88 -17.09
N VAL A 325 -18.30 -3.81 -17.81
CA VAL A 325 -19.36 -3.50 -18.77
C VAL A 325 -20.57 -2.86 -18.08
N CYS A 326 -20.87 -1.60 -18.42
CA CYS A 326 -21.88 -0.75 -17.77
C CYS A 326 -23.31 -1.33 -17.73
N GLU A 327 -23.71 -2.12 -18.73
CA GLU A 327 -25.06 -2.71 -18.80
C GLU A 327 -25.23 -3.93 -17.89
N LYS A 328 -24.14 -4.42 -17.29
CA LYS A 328 -24.23 -5.52 -16.34
C LYS A 328 -24.93 -5.06 -15.07
N LYS A 329 -25.68 -5.97 -14.46
CA LYS A 329 -26.41 -5.68 -13.24
C LYS A 329 -25.53 -5.93 -12.04
N ALA A 330 -25.34 -4.90 -11.21
CA ALA A 330 -24.65 -4.98 -9.92
C ALA A 330 -25.37 -4.08 -8.91
N GLY A 331 -25.12 -4.28 -7.61
CA GLY A 331 -25.58 -3.33 -6.61
C GLY A 331 -24.87 -1.98 -6.79
N TYR A 332 -25.16 -1.00 -5.96
CA TYR A 332 -24.57 0.33 -6.14
C TYR A 332 -24.49 1.12 -4.84
N ILE A 333 -23.56 2.07 -4.78
CA ILE A 333 -23.33 2.91 -3.61
C ILE A 333 -23.67 4.35 -3.99
N CYS A 334 -24.60 4.96 -3.24
CA CYS A 334 -24.89 6.38 -3.37
C CYS A 334 -24.23 7.19 -2.26
N LYS A 335 -23.86 8.44 -2.57
CA LYS A 335 -23.23 9.43 -1.68
C LYS A 335 -23.92 10.77 -1.80
N ARG A 336 -24.17 11.44 -0.66
CA ARG A 336 -24.76 12.79 -0.61
C ARG A 336 -24.15 13.66 0.48
N LYS A 337 -24.37 14.96 0.38
CA LYS A 337 -24.11 15.90 1.48
C LYS A 337 -25.11 15.65 2.62
N PRO A 338 -24.69 15.82 3.88
CA PRO A 338 -25.56 15.69 5.03
C PRO A 338 -26.49 16.90 5.15
N ILE A 339 -27.47 16.79 6.03
CA ILE A 339 -28.44 17.84 6.34
C ILE A 339 -27.95 18.59 7.59
N SER A 340 -27.83 19.92 7.48
CA SER A 340 -27.46 20.78 8.61
C SER A 340 -28.57 20.77 9.66
N GLN A 341 -28.25 20.42 10.91
CA GLN A 341 -29.17 20.56 12.04
C GLN A 341 -28.79 21.75 12.92
N ILE A 342 -29.82 22.48 13.38
CA ILE A 342 -29.71 23.34 14.57
C ILE A 342 -29.84 22.41 15.78
N ALA A 343 -28.85 22.45 16.66
CA ALA A 343 -28.61 21.56 17.80
C ALA A 343 -29.85 20.84 18.37
N ALA A 344 -29.92 19.54 18.12
CA ALA A 344 -30.41 18.57 19.09
C ALA A 344 -29.42 17.40 19.07
N GLU A 345 -28.56 17.30 20.09
CA GLU A 345 -27.66 16.17 20.28
C GLU A 345 -28.49 14.90 20.48
N LYS A 346 -28.85 14.23 19.38
CA LYS A 346 -29.20 12.82 19.42
C LYS A 346 -27.89 12.07 19.29
N GLU A 347 -27.17 11.92 20.40
CA GLU A 347 -26.02 11.04 20.46
C GLU A 347 -26.47 9.64 20.04
N ILE A 348 -25.94 9.17 18.91
CA ILE A 348 -26.21 7.84 18.37
C ILE A 348 -25.54 6.85 19.32
N SER A 349 -26.30 6.32 20.27
CA SER A 349 -25.87 5.18 21.09
C SER A 349 -25.92 3.92 20.22
N ASP A 350 -24.77 3.33 19.92
CA ASP A 350 -24.73 2.08 19.18
C ASP A 350 -25.29 0.94 20.04
N ALA A 351 -26.30 0.24 19.50
CA ALA A 351 -26.99 -0.82 20.22
C ALA A 351 -26.01 -1.91 20.69
N GLY A 352 -25.98 -2.19 21.99
CA GLY A 352 -25.09 -3.19 22.60
C GLY A 352 -23.71 -2.65 23.02
N CYS A 353 -23.44 -1.36 22.81
CA CYS A 353 -22.19 -0.69 23.23
C CYS A 353 -22.44 0.39 24.29
N LYS A 354 -21.42 0.67 25.11
CA LYS A 354 -21.44 1.78 26.08
C LYS A 354 -21.47 3.14 25.34
N LYS A 355 -21.94 4.19 26.04
CA LYS A 355 -21.92 5.57 25.49
C LYS A 355 -20.49 5.96 25.06
N GLY A 356 -20.34 6.48 23.85
CA GLY A 356 -19.04 6.87 23.28
C GLY A 356 -18.25 5.74 22.60
N TRP A 357 -18.74 4.49 22.65
CA TRP A 357 -18.15 3.36 21.93
C TRP A 357 -18.86 3.16 20.59
N ARG A 358 -18.09 2.76 19.57
CA ARG A 358 -18.58 2.52 18.22
C ARG A 358 -18.70 1.03 17.95
N ARG A 359 -19.85 0.57 17.46
CA ARG A 359 -20.06 -0.84 17.14
C ARG A 359 -19.53 -1.20 15.76
N TYR A 360 -18.81 -2.31 15.70
CA TYR A 360 -18.46 -2.99 14.45
C TYR A 360 -18.53 -4.50 14.65
N GLY A 361 -19.41 -5.15 13.89
CA GLY A 361 -19.73 -6.57 14.06
C GLY A 361 -20.24 -6.89 15.46
N THR A 362 -19.56 -7.83 16.12
CA THR A 362 -19.82 -8.30 17.49
C THR A 362 -19.05 -7.52 18.56
N TYR A 363 -18.26 -6.52 18.14
CA TYR A 363 -17.38 -5.76 19.03
C TYR A 363 -17.76 -4.27 19.08
N CYS A 364 -17.35 -3.64 20.16
CA CYS A 364 -17.41 -2.20 20.37
C CYS A 364 -15.98 -1.67 20.51
N TYR A 365 -15.71 -0.51 19.89
CA TYR A 365 -14.40 0.12 19.87
C TYR A 365 -14.45 1.52 20.49
N PHE A 366 -13.38 1.92 21.16
CA PHE A 366 -13.26 3.24 21.77
C PHE A 366 -11.85 3.78 21.61
N ILE A 367 -11.77 5.09 21.32
CA ILE A 367 -10.49 5.79 21.23
C ILE A 367 -10.23 6.49 22.56
N GLY A 368 -9.12 6.14 23.21
CA GLY A 368 -8.63 6.77 24.43
C GLY A 368 -8.44 8.27 24.25
N ARG A 369 -9.00 9.08 25.16
CA ARG A 369 -8.96 10.55 25.05
C ARG A 369 -7.62 11.15 25.42
N VAL A 370 -6.90 10.54 26.35
CA VAL A 370 -5.61 11.03 26.85
C VAL A 370 -4.51 10.12 26.32
N PRO A 371 -3.44 10.65 25.72
CA PRO A 371 -2.29 9.83 25.34
C PRO A 371 -1.68 9.13 26.55
N ALA A 372 -1.33 7.87 26.40
CA ALA A 372 -0.84 6.99 27.45
C ALA A 372 0.32 6.13 26.95
N THR A 373 1.18 5.67 27.86
CA THR A 373 2.14 4.60 27.53
C THR A 373 1.40 3.31 27.20
N PHE A 374 2.09 2.33 26.60
CA PHE A 374 1.45 1.06 26.25
C PHE A 374 0.84 0.37 27.48
N SER A 375 1.58 0.32 28.60
CA SER A 375 1.11 -0.26 29.86
C SER A 375 -0.06 0.52 30.46
N GLU A 376 0.01 1.86 30.50
CA GLU A 376 -1.09 2.72 30.96
C GLU A 376 -2.37 2.50 30.12
N ALA A 377 -2.21 2.30 28.81
CA ALA A 377 -3.32 2.05 27.88
C ALA A 377 -3.97 0.68 28.09
N ILE A 378 -3.18 -0.38 28.34
CA ILE A 378 -3.70 -1.71 28.74
C ILE A 378 -4.60 -1.57 29.96
N THR A 379 -4.06 -1.01 31.05
CA THR A 379 -4.81 -0.85 32.31
C THR A 379 -6.08 -0.04 32.12
N THR A 380 -6.05 0.98 31.25
CA THR A 380 -7.24 1.79 30.96
C THR A 380 -8.30 1.00 30.20
N CYS A 381 -7.93 0.21 29.19
CA CYS A 381 -8.88 -0.62 28.47
C CYS A 381 -9.46 -1.74 29.35
N GLU A 382 -8.65 -2.35 30.21
CA GLU A 382 -9.09 -3.35 31.20
C GLU A 382 -10.07 -2.76 32.20
N GLY A 383 -9.82 -1.54 32.69
CA GLY A 383 -10.74 -0.81 33.56
C GLY A 383 -12.11 -0.52 32.91
N GLU A 384 -12.18 -0.54 31.58
CA GLU A 384 -13.42 -0.45 30.81
C GLU A 384 -14.03 -1.81 30.43
N ASN A 385 -13.59 -2.91 31.06
CA ASN A 385 -13.96 -4.30 30.71
C ASN A 385 -13.66 -4.66 29.25
N GLY A 386 -12.63 -4.03 28.67
CA GLY A 386 -12.12 -4.34 27.34
C GLY A 386 -10.64 -4.66 27.39
N TYR A 387 -10.01 -4.61 26.22
CA TYR A 387 -8.58 -4.80 26.05
C TYR A 387 -8.11 -3.88 24.92
N LEU A 388 -6.80 -3.66 24.79
CA LEU A 388 -6.27 -2.96 23.62
C LEU A 388 -6.66 -3.70 22.35
N ALA A 389 -7.09 -2.95 21.33
CA ALA A 389 -7.68 -3.53 20.13
C ALA A 389 -6.74 -4.55 19.47
N THR A 390 -7.29 -5.74 19.23
CA THR A 390 -6.71 -6.74 18.32
C THR A 390 -7.23 -6.50 16.91
N VAL A 391 -6.54 -7.07 15.92
CA VAL A 391 -6.96 -7.02 14.52
C VAL A 391 -6.90 -8.43 13.94
N GLU A 392 -8.06 -8.97 13.58
CA GLU A 392 -8.24 -10.35 13.15
C GLU A 392 -8.30 -10.47 11.62
N SER A 393 -8.63 -9.38 10.91
CA SER A 393 -8.85 -9.37 9.46
C SER A 393 -8.60 -8.01 8.80
N SER A 394 -8.49 -7.99 7.47
CA SER A 394 -8.38 -6.75 6.69
C SER A 394 -9.61 -5.84 6.81
N TYR A 395 -10.79 -6.37 7.12
CA TYR A 395 -12.00 -5.58 7.34
C TYR A 395 -12.00 -4.85 8.67
N GLU A 396 -11.57 -5.53 9.74
CA GLU A 396 -11.37 -4.90 11.04
C GLU A 396 -10.29 -3.84 10.94
N GLN A 397 -9.20 -4.11 10.21
CA GLN A 397 -8.19 -3.12 9.87
C GLN A 397 -8.79 -1.89 9.16
N ALA A 398 -9.58 -2.10 8.10
CA ALA A 398 -10.25 -1.03 7.38
C ALA A 398 -11.20 -0.23 8.30
N TYR A 399 -11.95 -0.92 9.17
CA TYR A 399 -12.78 -0.26 10.16
C TYR A 399 -11.97 0.63 11.10
N LEU A 400 -10.87 0.13 11.67
CA LEU A 400 -9.99 0.91 12.55
C LEU A 400 -9.38 2.12 11.84
N THR A 401 -8.93 1.96 10.59
CA THR A 401 -8.46 3.06 9.74
C THR A 401 -9.54 4.13 9.59
N SER A 402 -10.79 3.74 9.30
CA SER A 402 -11.91 4.68 9.18
C SER A 402 -12.35 5.31 10.52
N LEU A 403 -12.22 4.58 11.63
CA LEU A 403 -12.61 5.01 12.97
C LEU A 403 -11.67 6.13 13.48
N ILE A 404 -10.38 6.00 13.19
CA ILE A 404 -9.41 7.06 13.44
C ILE A 404 -9.64 8.22 12.47
N GLY A 405 -9.84 7.92 11.19
CA GLY A 405 -10.15 8.90 10.15
C GLY A 405 -9.04 9.95 10.00
N LEU A 406 -9.44 11.20 9.77
CA LEU A 406 -8.54 12.33 9.50
C LEU A 406 -8.01 13.02 10.78
N ARG A 407 -7.88 12.26 11.86
CA ARG A 407 -7.38 12.76 13.15
C ARG A 407 -5.92 13.24 13.03
N PRO A 408 -5.55 14.32 13.74
CA PRO A 408 -4.20 14.87 13.67
C PRO A 408 -3.16 14.02 14.41
N GLU A 409 -3.59 13.12 15.32
CA GLU A 409 -2.68 12.25 16.05
C GLU A 409 -1.98 11.27 15.11
N LYS A 410 -0.66 11.12 15.26
CA LYS A 410 0.18 10.32 14.36
C LYS A 410 0.05 8.81 14.58
N TYR A 411 -0.21 8.40 15.82
CA TYR A 411 -0.16 6.99 16.24
C TYR A 411 -1.27 6.64 17.24
N PHE A 412 -1.75 5.40 17.15
CA PHE A 412 -2.71 4.80 18.08
C PHE A 412 -2.26 3.40 18.50
N TRP A 413 -2.03 3.16 19.80
CA TRP A 413 -1.66 1.83 20.30
C TRP A 413 -2.71 0.77 19.95
N LEU A 414 -2.21 -0.37 19.46
CA LEU A 414 -2.93 -1.64 19.35
C LEU A 414 -2.43 -2.60 20.43
N GLY A 415 -3.06 -3.75 20.62
CA GLY A 415 -2.67 -4.70 21.66
C GLY A 415 -1.45 -5.57 21.34
N LEU A 416 -0.68 -5.29 20.28
CA LEU A 416 0.40 -6.15 19.79
C LEU A 416 1.78 -5.67 20.28
N SER A 417 2.63 -6.60 20.73
CA SER A 417 4.02 -6.30 21.11
C SER A 417 4.90 -7.56 21.03
N ASP A 418 6.22 -7.39 20.97
CA ASP A 418 7.19 -8.48 21.07
C ASP A 418 8.08 -8.37 22.33
N VAL A 419 7.66 -7.58 23.31
CA VAL A 419 8.44 -7.30 24.54
C VAL A 419 8.63 -8.56 25.40
N GLU A 420 7.63 -9.45 25.46
CA GLU A 420 7.68 -10.68 26.26
C GLU A 420 8.56 -11.78 25.64
N ASP A 421 8.56 -11.88 24.31
CA ASP A 421 9.30 -12.88 23.53
C ASP A 421 9.91 -12.15 22.32
N GLN A 422 11.08 -11.55 22.52
CA GLN A 422 11.74 -10.71 21.52
C GLN A 422 11.75 -11.39 20.14
N GLY A 423 11.25 -10.68 19.14
CA GLY A 423 11.09 -11.19 17.78
C GLY A 423 9.87 -12.08 17.54
N THR A 424 8.97 -12.27 18.52
CA THR A 424 7.65 -12.89 18.36
C THR A 424 6.56 -11.94 18.85
N PHE A 425 5.77 -11.40 17.94
CA PHE A 425 4.65 -10.52 18.25
C PHE A 425 3.44 -11.29 18.78
N ARG A 426 2.88 -10.83 19.91
CA ARG A 426 1.70 -11.43 20.57
C ARG A 426 0.71 -10.36 20.97
N TRP A 427 -0.58 -10.67 20.85
CA TRP A 427 -1.65 -9.83 21.38
C TRP A 427 -1.66 -9.93 22.92
N ALA A 428 -1.79 -8.80 23.60
CA ALA A 428 -1.80 -8.72 25.06
C ALA A 428 -2.95 -9.51 25.72
N ASN A 429 -4.03 -9.79 24.98
CA ASN A 429 -5.15 -10.61 25.43
C ASN A 429 -4.93 -12.13 25.22
N GLY A 430 -3.81 -12.53 24.61
CA GLY A 430 -3.48 -13.93 24.32
C GLY A 430 -4.10 -14.53 23.05
N GLU A 431 -4.84 -13.74 22.24
CA GLU A 431 -5.34 -14.20 20.94
C GLU A 431 -4.18 -14.53 19.97
N ALA A 432 -4.43 -15.46 19.05
CA ALA A 432 -3.47 -15.77 18.00
C ALA A 432 -3.38 -14.61 16.99
N VAL A 433 -2.17 -14.30 16.52
CA VAL A 433 -1.97 -13.29 15.47
C VAL A 433 -2.36 -13.89 14.12
N SER A 434 -3.54 -13.53 13.61
CA SER A 434 -4.05 -13.98 12.31
C SER A 434 -3.86 -12.98 11.18
N PHE A 435 -3.56 -11.72 11.50
CA PHE A 435 -3.41 -10.63 10.54
C PHE A 435 -2.31 -9.66 10.96
N THR A 436 -1.57 -9.12 9.99
CA THR A 436 -0.57 -8.06 10.19
C THR A 436 -0.58 -7.07 9.03
N HIS A 437 -0.31 -5.80 9.31
CA HIS A 437 -0.27 -4.75 8.29
C HIS A 437 0.88 -3.76 8.52
N TRP A 438 2.11 -4.27 8.38
CA TRP A 438 3.33 -3.54 8.73
C TRP A 438 3.62 -2.38 7.78
N ASP A 439 4.12 -1.29 8.36
CA ASP A 439 4.66 -0.14 7.65
C ASP A 439 6.05 -0.43 7.05
N ALA A 440 6.54 0.45 6.17
CA ALA A 440 7.86 0.34 5.57
C ALA A 440 8.97 0.05 6.60
N ALA A 441 9.82 -0.93 6.29
CA ALA A 441 10.90 -1.43 7.15
C ALA A 441 10.46 -1.99 8.51
N MET A 442 9.19 -2.41 8.65
CA MET A 442 8.67 -3.07 9.84
C MET A 442 8.30 -4.56 9.57
N PRO A 443 8.33 -5.42 10.60
CA PRO A 443 8.84 -5.17 11.95
C PRO A 443 10.38 -5.05 11.95
N GLY A 444 10.90 -3.99 12.57
CA GLY A 444 12.34 -3.77 12.70
C GLY A 444 12.99 -4.71 13.72
N SER A 445 14.31 -4.64 13.91
CA SER A 445 15.04 -5.52 14.84
C SER A 445 14.92 -5.14 16.33
N ASN A 446 14.45 -3.93 16.62
CA ASN A 446 14.31 -3.46 17.99
C ASN A 446 12.95 -3.89 18.57
N PRO A 447 12.91 -4.48 19.76
CA PRO A 447 11.65 -4.84 20.40
C PRO A 447 10.84 -3.60 20.76
N GLY A 448 9.52 -3.76 20.80
CA GLY A 448 8.62 -2.67 21.17
C GLY A 448 7.15 -3.01 21.07
N CYS A 449 6.36 -1.95 21.04
CA CYS A 449 4.91 -2.00 21.06
C CYS A 449 4.35 -1.47 19.74
N VAL A 450 3.25 -2.03 19.27
CA VAL A 450 2.74 -1.74 17.94
C VAL A 450 1.68 -0.64 17.99
N ALA A 451 1.85 0.36 17.13
CA ALA A 451 0.89 1.43 16.94
C ALA A 451 0.45 1.55 15.48
N LEU A 452 -0.83 1.83 15.30
CA LEU A 452 -1.47 2.14 14.03
C LEU A 452 -1.17 3.58 13.62
N ARG A 453 -0.76 3.80 12.36
CA ARG A 453 -0.44 5.12 11.79
C ARG A 453 -1.68 5.82 11.20
N THR A 454 -1.55 7.14 11.04
CA THR A 454 -2.51 8.01 10.34
C THR A 454 -1.86 8.77 9.16
N GLY A 455 -2.66 9.55 8.44
CA GLY A 455 -2.21 10.36 7.31
C GLY A 455 -1.92 9.51 6.08
N THR A 456 -0.82 9.81 5.36
CA THR A 456 -0.47 9.08 4.13
C THR A 456 -0.13 7.60 4.35
N ALA A 457 0.15 7.21 5.60
CA ALA A 457 0.41 5.82 6.00
C ALA A 457 -0.75 5.25 6.84
N ALA A 458 -1.96 5.82 6.71
CA ALA A 458 -3.11 5.42 7.53
C ALA A 458 -3.39 3.93 7.43
N GLY A 459 -3.51 3.26 8.58
CA GLY A 459 -3.77 1.82 8.62
C GLY A 459 -2.52 0.94 8.72
N LEU A 460 -1.32 1.46 8.50
CA LEU A 460 -0.06 0.71 8.62
C LEU A 460 0.48 0.69 10.06
N TRP A 461 1.23 -0.35 10.41
CA TRP A 461 1.68 -0.62 11.77
C TRP A 461 3.18 -0.30 11.94
N ASN A 462 3.52 0.53 12.92
CA ASN A 462 4.90 0.74 13.36
C ASN A 462 5.15 0.06 14.71
N VAL A 463 6.38 -0.41 14.90
CA VAL A 463 6.92 -0.75 16.22
C VAL A 463 7.55 0.50 16.83
N LEU A 464 7.10 0.88 18.01
CA LEU A 464 7.53 2.07 18.75
C LEU A 464 8.04 1.67 20.14
N ASP A 465 8.79 2.59 20.76
CA ASP A 465 9.13 2.50 22.18
C ASP A 465 7.85 2.59 23.02
N CYS A 466 7.61 1.54 23.82
CA CYS A 466 6.42 1.35 24.66
C CYS A 466 6.23 2.45 25.71
N GLU A 467 7.29 3.16 26.07
CA GLU A 467 7.28 4.27 27.03
C GLU A 467 6.79 5.59 26.42
N THR A 468 6.68 5.67 25.09
CA THR A 468 6.11 6.84 24.43
C THR A 468 4.61 6.94 24.68
N LYS A 469 4.09 8.17 24.81
CA LYS A 469 2.66 8.38 25.03
C LYS A 469 1.93 8.56 23.71
N GLN A 470 1.03 7.65 23.38
CA GLN A 470 0.18 7.71 22.19
C GLN A 470 -1.28 7.59 22.57
N LYS A 471 -2.18 7.99 21.66
CA LYS A 471 -3.59 7.58 21.79
C LYS A 471 -3.67 6.07 21.62
N TYR A 472 -4.81 5.48 21.95
CA TYR A 472 -4.98 4.02 21.91
C TYR A 472 -6.42 3.65 21.58
N ILE A 473 -6.61 2.43 21.13
CA ILE A 473 -7.94 1.89 20.78
C ILE A 473 -8.23 0.73 21.72
N CYS A 474 -9.37 0.76 22.39
CA CYS A 474 -9.88 -0.36 23.15
C CYS A 474 -10.93 -1.12 22.34
N LYS A 475 -10.99 -2.44 22.52
CA LYS A 475 -11.97 -3.38 21.96
C LYS A 475 -12.68 -4.09 23.11
N GLN A 476 -14.00 -4.25 23.02
CA GLN A 476 -14.80 -5.05 23.96
C GLN A 476 -15.91 -5.78 23.21
N TRP A 477 -16.40 -6.89 23.76
CA TRP A 477 -17.57 -7.59 23.23
C TRP A 477 -18.85 -6.75 23.38
N ALA A 478 -19.72 -6.77 22.37
CA ALA A 478 -21.04 -6.14 22.46
C ALA A 478 -22.01 -7.03 23.27
N ASN A 479 -22.79 -6.43 24.17
CA ASN A 479 -23.65 -7.14 25.15
C ASN A 479 -24.80 -8.01 24.55
N ILE A 480 -24.96 -8.04 23.21
CA ILE A 480 -26.04 -8.75 22.49
C ILE A 480 -25.45 -9.77 21.49
N ALA A 481 -24.14 -9.99 21.50
CA ALA A 481 -23.51 -10.95 20.58
C ALA A 481 -23.57 -12.37 21.15
N THR A 482 -24.21 -13.29 20.42
CA THR A 482 -24.12 -14.72 20.71
C THR A 482 -22.71 -15.20 20.40
N THR A 483 -22.09 -15.90 21.35
CA THR A 483 -20.75 -16.47 21.23
C THR A 483 -20.64 -17.33 19.96
N PRO A 484 -19.61 -17.15 19.13
CA PRO A 484 -19.35 -18.07 18.03
C PRO A 484 -19.12 -19.47 18.59
N SER A 485 -19.71 -20.48 17.95
CA SER A 485 -19.46 -21.88 18.29
C SER A 485 -17.98 -22.19 18.06
N VAL A 486 -17.34 -22.76 19.09
CA VAL A 486 -15.98 -23.33 19.01
C VAL A 486 -15.93 -24.28 17.81
N ALA A 487 -14.98 -24.02 16.91
CA ALA A 487 -14.78 -24.84 15.72
C ALA A 487 -14.44 -26.29 16.11
N THR A 488 -15.13 -27.23 15.48
CA THR A 488 -14.91 -28.67 15.62
C THR A 488 -13.51 -29.04 15.13
N THR A 489 -12.84 -29.91 15.87
CA THR A 489 -11.51 -30.43 15.58
C THR A 489 -11.44 -31.02 14.16
N ALA A 490 -10.72 -30.35 13.26
CA ALA A 490 -10.45 -30.85 11.92
C ALA A 490 -9.54 -32.09 11.98
N LEU A 491 -9.74 -33.03 11.05
CA LEU A 491 -8.84 -34.17 10.83
C LEU A 491 -7.41 -33.66 10.63
N VAL A 492 -6.45 -34.29 11.31
CA VAL A 492 -5.01 -34.00 11.13
C VAL A 492 -4.65 -34.30 9.66
N PRO A 493 -4.33 -33.30 8.84
CA PRO A 493 -4.02 -33.54 7.43
C PRO A 493 -2.68 -34.28 7.31
N THR A 494 -2.67 -35.38 6.54
CA THR A 494 -1.45 -36.11 6.21
C THR A 494 -0.79 -35.54 4.97
N CYS A 495 0.54 -35.34 5.01
CA CYS A 495 1.28 -34.79 3.89
C CYS A 495 1.46 -35.78 2.73
N PRO A 496 1.53 -35.30 1.47
CA PRO A 496 1.87 -36.14 0.34
C PRO A 496 3.26 -36.78 0.48
N GLU A 497 3.50 -37.87 -0.24
CA GLU A 497 4.76 -38.61 -0.18
C GLU A 497 5.98 -37.72 -0.50
N GLY A 498 7.01 -37.81 0.35
CA GLY A 498 8.24 -37.04 0.20
C GLY A 498 8.14 -35.57 0.62
N TRP A 499 7.11 -35.19 1.37
CA TRP A 499 7.02 -33.92 2.11
C TRP A 499 7.25 -34.19 3.61
N VAL A 500 7.85 -33.24 4.31
CA VAL A 500 8.17 -33.33 5.74
C VAL A 500 7.18 -32.50 6.56
N SER A 501 6.63 -33.09 7.62
CA SER A 501 5.78 -32.42 8.62
C SER A 501 5.99 -33.02 10.02
N ASN A 502 5.28 -32.50 11.01
CA ASN A 502 5.15 -33.11 12.34
C ASN A 502 3.69 -33.08 12.82
N ASP A 503 3.39 -33.77 13.93
CA ASP A 503 2.04 -33.85 14.50
C ASP A 503 1.50 -32.51 15.06
N ARG A 504 2.33 -31.45 15.06
CA ARG A 504 2.03 -30.14 15.63
C ARG A 504 1.90 -29.02 14.60
N SER A 505 2.33 -29.23 13.37
CA SER A 505 2.24 -28.27 12.26
C SER A 505 1.17 -28.72 11.29
N SER A 506 0.33 -27.77 10.88
CA SER A 506 -0.63 -27.96 9.79
C SER A 506 0.02 -27.85 8.40
N SER A 507 1.35 -27.71 8.33
CA SER A 507 2.10 -27.41 7.11
C SER A 507 3.03 -28.56 6.71
N CYS A 508 3.18 -28.75 5.40
CA CYS A 508 4.08 -29.72 4.79
C CYS A 508 5.21 -28.98 4.07
N PHE A 509 6.46 -29.40 4.25
CA PHE A 509 7.62 -28.75 3.64
C PHE A 509 8.37 -29.67 2.67
N LYS A 510 8.82 -29.11 1.54
CA LYS A 510 9.66 -29.82 0.56
C LYS A 510 10.65 -28.85 -0.08
N CYS A 511 11.91 -29.24 -0.15
CA CYS A 511 12.93 -28.46 -0.84
C CYS A 511 13.21 -29.00 -2.25
N PHE A 512 13.39 -28.08 -3.20
CA PHE A 512 13.70 -28.39 -4.59
C PHE A 512 15.10 -27.92 -4.96
N HIS A 513 16.02 -28.87 -5.15
CA HIS A 513 17.38 -28.60 -5.60
C HIS A 513 17.46 -28.50 -7.13
N ARG A 514 18.15 -27.49 -7.66
CA ARG A 514 18.40 -27.29 -9.10
C ARG A 514 19.85 -26.89 -9.34
N SER A 515 20.43 -27.30 -10.47
CA SER A 515 21.75 -26.84 -10.91
C SER A 515 21.78 -25.32 -11.06
N ASN A 516 22.95 -24.68 -10.91
CA ASN A 516 23.07 -23.22 -10.94
C ASN A 516 22.44 -22.57 -12.19
N THR A 517 22.56 -23.20 -13.36
CA THR A 517 21.98 -22.73 -14.63
C THR A 517 20.46 -22.89 -14.74
N LYS A 518 19.83 -23.61 -13.81
CA LYS A 518 18.38 -23.86 -13.76
C LYS A 518 17.73 -23.26 -12.51
N LYS A 519 18.47 -22.43 -11.76
CA LYS A 519 17.92 -21.69 -10.62
C LYS A 519 16.87 -20.71 -11.13
N LYS A 520 15.86 -20.48 -10.29
CA LYS A 520 14.71 -19.64 -10.59
C LYS A 520 14.82 -18.34 -9.78
N SER A 521 14.32 -17.25 -10.36
CA SER A 521 14.07 -16.02 -9.60
C SER A 521 13.02 -16.27 -8.50
N TRP A 522 12.87 -15.33 -7.57
CA TRP A 522 11.84 -15.45 -6.52
C TRP A 522 10.43 -15.62 -7.13
N PHE A 523 10.10 -14.82 -8.14
CA PHE A 523 8.80 -14.89 -8.84
C PHE A 523 8.59 -16.23 -9.53
N GLU A 524 9.58 -16.70 -10.29
CA GLU A 524 9.49 -17.99 -10.98
C GLU A 524 9.40 -19.18 -10.01
N ALA A 525 10.06 -19.08 -8.85
CA ALA A 525 10.00 -20.10 -7.81
C ALA A 525 8.62 -20.13 -7.14
N ARG A 526 8.04 -18.96 -6.84
CA ARG A 526 6.67 -18.84 -6.34
C ARG A 526 5.64 -19.39 -7.31
N ASP A 527 5.72 -19.01 -8.58
CA ASP A 527 4.80 -19.49 -9.61
C ASP A 527 4.88 -21.02 -9.74
N PHE A 528 6.09 -21.59 -9.67
CA PHE A 528 6.28 -23.04 -9.62
C PHE A 528 5.65 -23.68 -8.38
N CYS A 529 5.85 -23.12 -7.18
CA CYS A 529 5.25 -23.64 -5.95
C CYS A 529 3.71 -23.61 -6.01
N ARG A 530 3.13 -22.55 -6.58
CA ARG A 530 1.67 -22.41 -6.77
C ARG A 530 1.11 -23.42 -7.76
N GLN A 531 1.83 -23.68 -8.83
CA GLN A 531 1.43 -24.70 -9.82
C GLN A 531 1.33 -26.11 -9.24
N ILE A 532 2.11 -26.43 -8.19
CA ILE A 532 2.06 -27.73 -7.51
C ILE A 532 1.13 -27.74 -6.28
N GLY A 533 0.32 -26.70 -6.07
CA GLY A 533 -0.66 -26.62 -4.99
C GLY A 533 -0.11 -26.15 -3.64
N GLY A 534 1.08 -25.55 -3.60
CA GLY A 534 1.65 -24.91 -2.41
C GLY A 534 1.97 -23.43 -2.64
N ASP A 535 2.82 -22.85 -1.80
CA ASP A 535 3.45 -21.54 -2.02
C ASP A 535 4.94 -21.64 -1.58
N LEU A 536 5.70 -20.56 -1.67
CA LEU A 536 7.01 -20.50 -1.03
C LEU A 536 6.86 -20.65 0.49
N VAL A 537 7.92 -21.12 1.15
CA VAL A 537 7.90 -21.40 2.60
C VAL A 537 7.57 -20.14 3.39
N THR A 538 6.55 -20.25 4.22
CA THR A 538 6.19 -19.33 5.30
C THR A 538 6.57 -19.93 6.64
N ILE A 539 7.02 -19.10 7.58
CA ILE A 539 7.37 -19.53 8.93
C ILE A 539 6.44 -18.81 9.91
N SER A 540 5.51 -19.58 10.46
CA SER A 540 4.45 -19.08 11.34
C SER A 540 4.78 -19.25 12.82
N ASN A 541 5.67 -20.21 13.14
CA ASN A 541 6.11 -20.46 14.50
C ASN A 541 7.60 -20.89 14.57
N LYS A 542 8.24 -20.69 15.73
CA LYS A 542 9.65 -21.08 15.96
C LYS A 542 9.89 -22.61 15.90
N GLU A 543 8.86 -23.44 16.13
CA GLU A 543 8.93 -24.92 16.03
C GLU A 543 8.97 -25.44 14.57
N GLU A 544 8.63 -24.62 13.56
CA GLU A 544 8.75 -24.98 12.15
C GLU A 544 10.20 -24.95 11.64
N MET A 545 11.07 -24.19 12.30
CA MET A 545 12.49 -24.07 11.91
C MET A 545 13.24 -25.42 11.90
N PRO A 546 13.13 -26.29 12.92
CA PRO A 546 13.66 -27.65 12.87
C PRO A 546 13.11 -28.51 11.71
N LEU A 547 11.83 -28.34 11.35
CA LEU A 547 11.21 -29.08 10.23
C LEU A 547 11.82 -28.68 8.89
N LEU A 548 12.04 -27.38 8.70
CA LEU A 548 12.71 -26.85 7.51
C LEU A 548 14.13 -27.39 7.38
N LYS A 549 14.90 -27.41 8.48
CA LYS A 549 16.24 -28.00 8.49
C LYS A 549 16.21 -29.49 8.12
N THR A 550 15.22 -30.22 8.61
CA THR A 550 15.02 -31.64 8.27
C THR A 550 14.67 -31.82 6.80
N ALA A 551 13.74 -31.04 6.25
CA ALA A 551 13.37 -31.06 4.84
C ALA A 551 14.56 -30.70 3.92
N MET A 552 15.40 -29.75 4.33
CA MET A 552 16.62 -29.38 3.61
C MET A 552 17.68 -30.49 3.67
N SER A 553 17.78 -31.21 4.77
CA SER A 553 18.73 -32.32 4.96
C SER A 553 18.31 -33.61 4.28
N ALA A 554 16.99 -33.85 4.18
CA ALA A 554 16.41 -34.96 3.42
C ALA A 554 16.58 -34.80 1.90
N THR A 555 17.06 -33.65 1.45
CA THR A 555 17.28 -33.30 0.04
C THR A 555 18.69 -32.72 -0.15
N GLN A 556 19.08 -32.40 -1.39
CA GLN A 556 20.38 -31.78 -1.68
C GLN A 556 20.44 -30.27 -1.35
N CYS A 557 19.56 -29.79 -0.45
CA CYS A 557 19.42 -28.36 -0.14
C CYS A 557 20.24 -27.88 1.06
N ALA A 558 20.81 -28.78 1.86
CA ALA A 558 21.46 -28.45 3.14
C ALA A 558 22.56 -27.37 3.07
N PHE A 559 23.21 -27.19 1.91
CA PHE A 559 24.29 -26.21 1.71
C PHE A 559 23.95 -25.12 0.68
N GLN A 560 22.69 -25.00 0.28
CA GLN A 560 22.25 -24.01 -0.72
C GLN A 560 21.44 -22.89 -0.06
N ARG A 561 21.51 -21.70 -0.66
CA ARG A 561 20.52 -20.64 -0.39
C ARG A 561 19.19 -21.06 -1.00
N VAL A 562 18.11 -20.90 -0.24
CA VAL A 562 16.75 -21.24 -0.63
C VAL A 562 15.88 -19.99 -0.57
N TRP A 563 14.85 -19.93 -1.42
CA TRP A 563 13.87 -18.87 -1.37
C TRP A 563 12.85 -19.12 -0.25
N LEU A 564 12.57 -18.07 0.52
CA LEU A 564 11.43 -18.00 1.44
C LEU A 564 10.33 -17.16 0.81
N GLY A 565 9.10 -17.34 1.27
CA GLY A 565 7.93 -16.59 0.78
C GLY A 565 7.89 -15.14 1.26
N ILE A 566 8.80 -14.72 2.15
CA ILE A 566 8.86 -13.36 2.67
C ILE A 566 9.39 -12.43 1.59
N PHE A 567 8.72 -11.29 1.41
CA PHE A 567 9.11 -10.26 0.47
C PHE A 567 8.87 -8.86 1.05
N SER A 568 9.59 -7.88 0.52
CA SER A 568 9.36 -6.45 0.76
C SER A 568 9.66 -5.74 -0.57
N LEU A 569 8.64 -5.71 -1.43
CA LEU A 569 8.71 -5.13 -2.77
C LEU A 569 8.16 -3.71 -2.77
N ASN A 570 7.02 -3.49 -2.11
CA ASN A 570 6.44 -2.16 -1.98
C ASN A 570 7.26 -1.35 -0.95
N PRO A 571 7.94 -0.28 -1.36
CA PRO A 571 8.74 0.54 -0.45
C PRO A 571 7.93 1.31 0.60
N ASP A 572 6.61 1.43 0.45
CA ASP A 572 5.72 2.10 1.41
C ASP A 572 5.06 1.10 2.39
N GLU A 573 5.28 -0.22 2.22
CA GLU A 573 4.77 -1.28 3.11
C GLU A 573 5.92 -2.15 3.67
N GLY A 574 5.63 -2.85 4.76
CA GLY A 574 6.57 -3.72 5.45
C GLY A 574 6.74 -5.09 4.81
N PHE A 575 7.32 -6.01 5.58
CA PHE A 575 7.44 -7.40 5.14
C PHE A 575 6.08 -8.09 5.10
N ALA A 576 5.87 -8.94 4.09
CA ALA A 576 4.70 -9.78 3.94
C ALA A 576 5.08 -11.19 3.46
N TRP A 577 4.24 -12.17 3.78
CA TRP A 577 4.35 -13.52 3.23
C TRP A 577 3.56 -13.66 1.92
N SER A 578 4.11 -14.43 0.99
CA SER A 578 3.53 -14.65 -0.35
C SER A 578 2.19 -15.38 -0.33
N ASP A 579 1.88 -16.12 0.75
CA ASP A 579 0.64 -16.85 0.99
C ASP A 579 -0.43 -16.01 1.73
N GLY A 580 -0.11 -14.79 2.16
CA GLY A 580 -0.99 -13.92 2.92
C GLY A 580 -1.00 -14.15 4.44
N SER A 581 -0.17 -15.07 4.94
CA SER A 581 0.00 -15.30 6.38
C SER A 581 0.57 -14.06 7.08
N PRO A 582 0.27 -13.86 8.38
CA PRO A 582 0.80 -12.75 9.15
C PRO A 582 2.30 -12.86 9.38
N VAL A 583 3.02 -11.75 9.33
CA VAL A 583 4.44 -11.66 9.73
C VAL A 583 4.49 -11.37 11.22
N SER A 584 4.35 -12.40 12.05
CA SER A 584 4.37 -12.29 13.51
C SER A 584 5.73 -12.62 14.15
N ILE A 585 6.69 -13.11 13.36
CA ILE A 585 8.02 -13.51 13.83
C ILE A 585 9.11 -12.84 13.00
N ILE A 586 10.11 -12.28 13.67
CA ILE A 586 11.33 -11.76 13.05
C ILE A 586 12.25 -12.95 12.78
N ILE A 587 12.50 -13.22 11.50
CA ILE A 587 13.29 -14.38 11.04
C ILE A 587 14.73 -13.98 10.70
N PHE A 588 15.02 -12.68 10.66
CA PHE A 588 16.32 -12.13 10.28
C PHE A 588 17.15 -11.79 11.50
N HIS A 589 17.82 -12.80 12.07
CA HIS A 589 18.94 -12.61 13.00
C HIS A 589 20.14 -13.43 12.56
#